data_AF-A0A8S4SDV2-F1
#
_entry.id   AF-A0A8S4SDV2-F1
#
_cell.length_a   1.000
_cell.length_b   1.000
_cell.length_c   1.000
_cell.angle_alpha   90.00
_cell.angle_beta   90.00
_cell.angle_gamma   90.00
#
_symmetry.space_group_name_H-M   'P 1'
#
loop_
_entity.id
_entity.type
_entity.pdbx_description
1 polymer ?
#
loop_
_entity_poly.entity_id
_entity_poly.type
_entity_poly.pdbx_seq_one_letter_code
_entity_poly.pdbx_strand_id
1 'polypeptide(L)'
;MLLGIRNNSSVTISSNTSKIVTITNPLPKRAASEALALNRKNLCILVRALTLHCGLNRHMFNLKLQDTDPCRLCKESADTPLHLICSCPALMHKRSTLLGKHIMQPEDAKFLPAREVLLFLKATNAWEI
;
A
#
# COMPACT_ATOMS: atom_id res chain seq x y z
N MET A 1 22.42 -44.86 11.03
CA MET A 1 21.86 -45.81 10.04
C MET A 1 20.35 -45.88 10.29
N LEU A 2 19.53 -45.50 9.28
CA LEU A 2 18.07 -45.62 9.14
C LEU A 2 17.20 -44.84 10.16
N LEU A 3 16.01 -44.30 9.89
CA LEU A 3 15.22 -43.81 8.75
C LEU A 3 13.94 -43.23 9.41
N GLY A 4 13.31 -42.19 8.85
CA GLY A 4 12.07 -41.68 9.44
C GLY A 4 11.36 -40.60 8.62
N ILE A 5 10.91 -40.96 7.41
CA ILE A 5 10.05 -40.15 6.54
C ILE A 5 8.72 -39.86 7.22
N ARG A 6 8.25 -38.60 7.19
CA ARG A 6 6.80 -38.26 7.19
C ARG A 6 6.48 -37.06 6.30
N ASN A 7 6.16 -37.39 5.05
CA ASN A 7 4.96 -37.00 4.29
C ASN A 7 4.59 -35.51 4.23
N ASN A 8 5.08 -34.85 3.18
CA ASN A 8 4.50 -33.61 2.67
C ASN A 8 3.30 -33.97 1.77
N SER A 9 2.11 -34.02 2.36
CA SER A 9 0.87 -34.31 1.62
C SER A 9 0.57 -33.15 0.68
N SER A 10 1.04 -33.26 -0.56
CA SER A 10 0.64 -32.41 -1.67
C SER A 10 -0.78 -32.80 -2.05
N VAL A 11 -1.76 -31.97 -1.71
CA VAL A 11 -3.13 -32.13 -2.20
C VAL A 11 -3.18 -31.60 -3.62
N THR A 12 -3.28 -32.50 -4.60
CA THR A 12 -3.49 -32.15 -6.01
C THR A 12 -4.97 -31.99 -6.28
N ILE A 13 -5.45 -30.75 -6.39
CA ILE A 13 -6.75 -30.48 -7.00
C ILE A 13 -6.50 -30.19 -8.47
N SER A 14 -6.90 -31.14 -9.31
CA SER A 14 -6.96 -30.96 -10.76
C SER A 14 -8.21 -30.17 -11.11
N SER A 15 -8.04 -28.99 -11.70
CA SER A 15 -8.93 -28.54 -12.79
C SER A 15 -8.35 -27.31 -13.49
N ASN A 16 -7.99 -27.55 -14.75
CA ASN A 16 -8.20 -26.77 -15.96
C ASN A 16 -8.23 -25.22 -15.91
N THR A 17 -7.43 -24.64 -16.80
CA THR A 17 -7.47 -23.25 -17.31
C THR A 17 -7.40 -22.11 -16.28
N SER A 18 -6.18 -21.66 -16.02
CA SER A 18 -5.74 -20.25 -15.83
C SER A 18 -4.41 -20.31 -15.07
N LYS A 19 -3.37 -19.70 -15.61
CA LYS A 19 -2.05 -19.64 -14.95
C LYS A 19 -2.23 -19.08 -13.53
N ILE A 20 -2.21 -19.96 -12.51
CA ILE A 20 -2.07 -19.53 -11.12
C ILE A 20 -0.69 -18.91 -11.04
N VAL A 21 -0.63 -17.58 -11.02
CA VAL A 21 0.58 -16.87 -10.61
C VAL A 21 0.81 -17.24 -9.16
N THR A 22 1.69 -18.21 -8.95
CA THR A 22 2.20 -18.48 -7.60
C THR A 22 2.94 -17.21 -7.18
N ILE A 23 2.39 -16.46 -6.23
CA ILE A 23 3.08 -15.32 -5.61
C ILE A 23 4.24 -15.90 -4.79
N THR A 24 5.34 -16.24 -5.44
CA THR A 24 6.49 -16.94 -4.83
C THR A 24 7.51 -16.00 -4.20
N ASN A 25 7.28 -14.69 -4.18
CA ASN A 25 8.10 -13.82 -3.35
C ASN A 25 7.45 -13.68 -1.97
N PRO A 26 7.97 -14.32 -0.92
CA PRO A 26 7.51 -14.04 0.43
C PRO A 26 7.76 -12.55 0.70
N LEU A 27 6.71 -11.85 1.12
CA LEU A 27 6.86 -10.53 1.74
C LEU A 27 7.96 -10.65 2.82
N PRO A 28 8.85 -9.65 2.96
CA PRO A 28 9.82 -9.65 4.05
C PRO A 28 9.09 -9.96 5.35
N LYS A 29 9.51 -11.00 6.09
CA LYS A 29 8.79 -11.52 7.26
C LYS A 29 8.34 -10.41 8.23
N ARG A 30 9.15 -9.35 8.34
CA ARG A 30 8.86 -8.15 9.13
C ARG A 30 7.64 -7.37 8.62
N ALA A 31 7.58 -7.06 7.32
CA ALA A 31 6.46 -6.33 6.73
C ALA A 31 5.12 -7.10 6.84
N ALA A 32 5.16 -8.42 6.64
CA ALA A 32 3.98 -9.27 6.84
C ALA A 32 3.54 -9.30 8.31
N SER A 33 4.48 -9.45 9.25
CA SER A 33 4.19 -9.42 10.68
C SER A 33 3.63 -8.08 11.14
N GLU A 34 4.17 -6.96 10.65
CA GLU A 34 3.67 -5.62 10.96
C GLU A 34 2.24 -5.43 10.46
N ALA A 35 1.94 -5.85 9.23
CA ALA A 35 0.59 -5.78 8.68
C ALA A 35 -0.41 -6.63 9.47
N LEU A 36 -0.01 -7.84 9.90
CA LEU A 36 -0.83 -8.74 10.70
C LEU A 36 -1.07 -8.22 12.13
N ALA A 37 -0.19 -7.38 12.66
CA ALA A 37 -0.36 -6.74 13.96
C ALA A 37 -1.34 -5.55 13.93
N LEU A 38 -1.74 -5.07 12.75
CA LEU A 38 -2.70 -3.97 12.62
C LEU A 38 -4.14 -4.44 12.87
N ASN A 39 -4.94 -3.60 13.52
CA ASN A 39 -6.38 -3.81 13.54
C ASN A 39 -6.98 -3.67 12.12
N ARG A 40 -8.20 -4.21 11.93
CA ARG A 40 -8.90 -4.20 10.64
C ARG A 40 -8.99 -2.82 9.99
N LYS A 41 -9.27 -1.76 10.77
CA LYS A 41 -9.41 -0.39 10.24
C LYS A 41 -8.08 0.12 9.68
N ASN A 42 -7.00 -0.05 10.43
CA ASN A 42 -5.67 0.36 10.03
C ASN A 42 -5.15 -0.41 8.82
N LEU A 43 -5.33 -1.74 8.81
CA LEU A 43 -4.95 -2.57 7.68
C LEU A 43 -5.73 -2.17 6.41
N CYS A 44 -7.03 -1.86 6.54
CA CYS A 44 -7.85 -1.41 5.43
C CYS A 44 -7.33 -0.11 4.81
N ILE A 45 -6.95 0.88 5.63
CA ILE A 45 -6.35 2.14 5.14
C ILE A 45 -5.09 1.85 4.33
N LEU A 46 -4.19 1.05 4.89
CA LEU A 46 -2.92 0.73 4.25
C LEU A 46 -3.12 -0.01 2.92
N VAL A 47 -3.97 -1.05 2.89
CA VAL A 47 -4.26 -1.83 1.68
C VAL A 47 -4.90 -0.96 0.60
N ARG A 48 -5.86 -0.09 0.96
CA ARG A 48 -6.51 0.82 0.01
C ARG A 48 -5.52 1.80 -0.61
N ALA A 49 -4.60 2.34 0.19
CA ALA A 49 -3.55 3.21 -0.31
C ALA A 49 -2.58 2.47 -1.25
N LEU A 50 -2.10 1.28 -0.86
CA LEU A 50 -1.15 0.49 -1.64
C LEU A 50 -1.73 -0.02 -2.96
N THR A 51 -3.02 -0.38 -2.96
CA THR A 51 -3.71 -0.89 -4.15
C THR A 51 -4.37 0.22 -4.97
N LEU A 52 -4.21 1.48 -4.58
CA LEU A 52 -4.85 2.65 -5.21
C LEU A 52 -6.39 2.63 -5.18
N HIS A 53 -7.02 1.86 -4.30
CA HIS A 53 -8.47 1.76 -4.11
C HIS A 53 -8.95 2.65 -2.96
N CYS A 54 -8.71 3.95 -3.10
CA CYS A 54 -9.01 4.97 -2.09
C CYS A 54 -9.75 6.15 -2.70
N GLY A 55 -10.37 7.00 -1.86
CA GLY A 55 -11.18 8.14 -2.29
C GLY A 55 -10.43 9.36 -2.81
N LEU A 56 -9.22 9.18 -3.34
CA LEU A 56 -8.48 10.29 -3.95
C LEU A 56 -8.99 10.57 -5.36
N ASN A 57 -8.88 11.83 -5.79
CA ASN A 57 -9.48 12.29 -7.04
C ASN A 57 -9.03 11.47 -8.27
N ARG A 58 -7.78 11.00 -8.34
CA ARG A 58 -7.34 10.18 -9.49
C ARG A 58 -8.15 8.90 -9.63
N HIS A 59 -8.44 8.21 -8.53
CA HIS A 59 -9.24 6.99 -8.56
C HIS A 59 -10.70 7.31 -8.91
N MET A 60 -11.26 8.35 -8.29
CA MET A 60 -12.65 8.76 -8.53
C MET A 60 -12.87 9.27 -9.96
N PHE A 61 -11.89 9.97 -10.54
CA PHE A 61 -11.89 10.42 -11.93
C PHE A 61 -11.86 9.24 -12.90
N ASN A 62 -11.03 8.23 -12.65
CA ASN A 62 -11.02 7.00 -13.44
C ASN A 62 -12.38 6.26 -13.40
N LEU A 63 -13.10 6.35 -12.27
CA LEU A 63 -14.46 5.83 -12.12
C LEU A 63 -15.54 6.76 -12.71
N LYS A 64 -15.18 7.93 -13.24
CA LYS A 64 -16.11 8.96 -13.72
C LYS A 64 -17.07 9.47 -12.63
N LEU A 65 -16.63 9.44 -11.38
CA LEU A 65 -17.36 9.95 -10.21
C LEU A 65 -16.87 11.34 -9.77
N GLN A 66 -15.80 11.83 -10.38
CA GLN A 66 -15.25 13.18 -10.22
C GLN A 66 -14.84 13.69 -11.60
N ASP A 67 -15.04 14.99 -11.84
CA ASP A 67 -14.69 15.64 -13.11
C ASP A 67 -13.22 16.06 -13.18
N THR A 68 -12.52 15.99 -12.04
CA THR A 68 -11.12 16.43 -11.92
C THR A 68 -10.29 15.38 -11.20
N ASP A 69 -9.05 15.22 -11.63
CA ASP A 69 -8.04 14.38 -11.00
C ASP A 69 -6.92 15.09 -10.21
N PRO A 70 -6.74 16.44 -10.22
CA PRO A 70 -5.66 17.06 -9.46
C PRO A 70 -5.81 16.89 -7.95
N CYS A 71 -4.67 16.90 -7.27
CA CYS A 71 -4.55 16.78 -5.83
C CYS A 71 -5.37 17.84 -5.13
N ARG A 72 -6.23 17.42 -4.19
CA ARG A 72 -7.08 18.35 -3.43
C ARG A 72 -6.29 19.33 -2.56
N LEU A 73 -5.05 18.99 -2.23
CA LEU A 73 -4.18 19.78 -1.36
C LEU A 73 -3.34 20.78 -2.17
N CYS A 74 -2.53 20.31 -3.12
CA CYS A 74 -1.62 21.19 -3.87
C CYS A 74 -2.12 21.63 -5.25
N LYS A 75 -3.11 20.96 -5.83
CA LYS A 75 -3.67 21.25 -7.17
C LYS A 75 -2.72 21.11 -8.37
N GLU A 76 -1.48 20.64 -8.16
CA GLU A 76 -0.43 20.61 -9.20
C GLU A 76 -0.23 19.26 -9.89
N SER A 77 -0.67 18.17 -9.29
CA SER A 77 -0.42 16.80 -9.78
C SER A 77 -1.60 15.90 -9.46
N ALA A 78 -1.68 14.73 -10.10
CA ALA A 78 -2.76 13.77 -9.86
C ALA A 78 -2.87 13.38 -8.36
N ASP A 79 -4.10 13.40 -7.83
CA ASP A 79 -4.39 13.02 -6.44
C ASP A 79 -4.23 11.51 -6.26
N THR A 80 -3.01 11.09 -5.97
CA THR A 80 -2.65 9.68 -5.83
C THR A 80 -1.96 9.43 -4.51
N PRO A 81 -2.03 8.19 -4.00
CA PRO A 81 -1.34 7.83 -2.77
C PRO A 81 0.16 8.08 -2.84
N LEU A 82 0.75 7.75 -3.99
CA LEU A 82 2.16 7.93 -4.24
C LEU A 82 2.56 9.41 -4.27
N HIS A 83 1.76 10.27 -4.91
CA HIS A 83 1.96 11.72 -4.85
C HIS A 83 1.92 12.22 -3.40
N LEU A 84 0.91 11.82 -2.62
CA LEU A 84 0.79 12.23 -1.22
C LEU A 84 1.97 11.74 -0.38
N ILE A 85 2.44 10.50 -0.56
CA ILE A 85 3.56 9.90 0.18
C ILE A 85 4.92 10.45 -0.26
N CYS A 86 5.11 10.75 -1.55
CA CYS A 86 6.45 11.02 -2.10
C CYS A 86 6.74 12.50 -2.37
N SER A 87 5.78 13.28 -2.89
CA SER A 87 6.11 14.55 -3.54
C SER A 87 5.12 15.70 -3.37
N CYS A 88 3.95 15.48 -2.74
CA CYS A 88 2.96 16.55 -2.54
C CYS A 88 3.54 17.72 -1.71
N PRO A 89 3.69 18.93 -2.26
CA PRO A 89 4.34 20.05 -1.55
C PRO A 89 3.56 20.47 -0.30
N ALA A 90 2.23 20.39 -0.35
CA ALA A 90 1.35 20.66 0.79
C ALA A 90 1.59 19.72 1.99
N LEU A 91 2.20 18.55 1.77
CA LEU A 91 2.49 17.56 2.80
C LEU A 91 3.97 17.48 3.19
N MET A 92 4.82 18.37 2.67
CA MET A 92 6.27 18.33 2.86
C MET A 92 6.68 18.23 4.34
N HIS A 93 6.07 19.04 5.21
CA HIS A 93 6.40 19.06 6.64
C HIS A 93 5.94 17.79 7.36
N LYS A 94 4.73 17.30 7.06
CA LYS A 94 4.21 16.04 7.61
C LYS A 94 5.06 14.84 7.16
N ARG A 95 5.50 14.84 5.89
CA ARG A 95 6.37 13.80 5.33
C ARG A 95 7.72 13.77 6.04
N SER A 96 8.34 14.93 6.24
CA SER A 96 9.61 15.02 6.98
C SER A 96 9.47 14.56 8.42
N THR A 97 8.39 14.95 9.09
CA THR A 97 8.15 14.60 10.50
C THR A 97 7.87 13.11 10.70
N LEU A 98 7.11 12.47 9.80
CA LEU A 98 6.62 11.10 9.99
C LEU A 98 7.36 10.04 9.16
N LEU A 99 7.94 10.43 8.03
CA LEU A 99 8.65 9.53 7.09
C LEU A 99 10.13 9.93 6.93
N GLY A 100 10.61 10.94 7.65
CA GLY A 100 12.02 11.35 7.67
C GLY A 100 12.54 12.08 6.42
N LYS A 101 11.71 12.30 5.39
CA LYS A 101 12.12 12.96 4.14
C LYS A 101 11.08 13.99 3.67
N HIS A 102 11.53 15.11 3.10
CA HIS A 102 10.66 16.14 2.51
C HIS A 102 10.09 15.75 1.15
N ILE A 103 10.91 15.08 0.34
CA ILE A 103 10.59 14.53 -0.98
C ILE A 103 11.33 13.19 -1.07
N MET A 104 10.73 12.20 -1.73
CA MET A 104 11.38 10.92 -2.00
C MET A 104 10.97 10.36 -3.36
N GLN A 105 11.76 9.45 -3.91
CA GLN A 105 11.40 8.74 -5.12
C GLN A 105 10.45 7.57 -4.81
N PRO A 106 9.56 7.18 -5.73
CA PRO A 106 8.67 6.02 -5.54
C PRO A 106 9.39 4.73 -5.16
N GLU A 107 10.63 4.55 -5.63
CA GLU A 107 11.46 3.39 -5.34
C GLU A 107 11.85 3.34 -3.85
N ASP A 108 12.11 4.50 -3.25
CA ASP A 108 12.42 4.63 -1.82
C ASP A 108 11.20 4.32 -0.96
N ALA A 109 10.00 4.67 -1.43
CA ALA A 109 8.76 4.49 -0.68
C ALA A 109 8.46 3.01 -0.38
N LYS A 110 9.01 2.08 -1.18
CA LYS A 110 8.87 0.62 -0.99
C LYS A 110 9.52 0.12 0.29
N PHE A 111 10.48 0.87 0.83
CA PHE A 111 11.23 0.50 2.03
C PHE A 111 10.70 1.17 3.29
N LEU A 112 9.65 1.99 3.19
CA LEU A 112 9.04 2.63 4.35
C LEU A 112 8.36 1.59 5.25
N PRO A 113 8.54 1.67 6.58
CA PRO A 113 7.80 0.84 7.51
C PRO A 113 6.29 1.04 7.37
N ALA A 114 5.52 -0.05 7.37
CA ALA A 114 4.06 0.00 7.18
C ALA A 114 3.38 0.88 8.23
N ARG A 115 3.92 0.86 9.46
CA ARG A 115 3.46 1.69 10.58
C ARG A 115 3.63 3.19 10.31
N GLU A 116 4.77 3.62 9.79
CA GLU A 116 5.06 5.02 9.51
C GLU A 116 4.18 5.54 8.37
N VAL A 117 4.04 4.75 7.30
CA VAL A 117 3.11 5.03 6.21
C VAL A 117 1.70 5.20 6.77
N LEU A 118 1.21 4.25 7.57
CA LEU A 118 -0.12 4.34 8.17
C LEU A 118 -0.31 5.61 9.02
N LEU A 119 0.67 5.95 9.87
CA LEU A 119 0.62 7.17 10.70
C LEU A 119 0.56 8.42 9.82
N PHE A 120 1.38 8.47 8.77
CA PHE A 120 1.37 9.53 7.79
C PHE A 120 0.01 9.65 7.11
N LEU A 121 -0.52 8.57 6.53
CA LEU A 121 -1.81 8.54 5.84
C LEU A 121 -2.92 9.12 6.74
N LYS A 122 -3.01 8.64 7.99
CA LYS A 122 -3.98 9.15 8.97
C LYS A 122 -3.79 10.63 9.28
N ALA A 123 -2.55 11.11 9.37
CA ALA A 123 -2.26 12.50 9.71
C ALA A 123 -2.57 13.50 8.57
N THR A 124 -2.76 13.04 7.34
CA THR A 124 -3.07 13.92 6.20
C THR A 124 -4.54 14.28 6.08
N ASN A 125 -5.46 13.51 6.69
CA ASN A 125 -6.92 13.58 6.48
C ASN A 125 -7.38 13.53 5.01
N ALA A 126 -6.49 13.24 4.07
CA ALA A 126 -6.78 13.28 2.63
C ALA A 126 -7.55 12.04 2.14
N TRP A 127 -7.73 11.01 2.97
CA TRP A 127 -8.18 9.68 2.54
C TRP A 127 -9.57 9.32 3.07
N GLU A 128 -10.12 10.16 3.93
CA GLU A 128 -11.47 10.02 4.44
C GLU A 128 -12.43 10.55 3.36
N ILE A 129 -13.37 9.69 2.95
CA ILE A 129 -14.53 10.04 2.12
C ILE A 129 -15.66 10.41 3.06
#